data_AF-A0A3C1N906-F1
#
_entry.id   AF-A0A3C1N906-F1
#
_cell.length_a   1.000
_cell.length_b   1.000
_cell.length_c   1.000
_cell.angle_alpha   90.00
_cell.angle_beta   90.00
_cell.angle_gamma   90.00
#
_symmetry.space_group_name_H-M   'P 1'
#
loop_
_entity.id
_entity.type
_entity.pdbx_description
1 polymer ?
#
loop_
_entity_poly.entity_id
_entity_poly.type
_entity_poly.pdbx_seq_one_letter_code
_entity_poly.pdbx_strand_id
1 'polypeptide(L)'
;VMIRNHPQWSSILELIAANTIGTPQSIQLAYAYREKNRNDYRYKPEMGGGAVYDIGSYSIAIARLIFGDEPNGVLATLVRDENTGVDVLASAILDFPTGHATLTVATESTTYQHVHVLGDRGWIRVEFPFAHPQPTRCHLYIGDASSVGNFHCQEIAFDPINQYTLQADRFSLAIQDRSVATWPLENAAANMAVIDALFESARCRQWTPITKTSINA
;
A
#
# COMPACT_ATOMS: atom_id res chain seq x y z
N VAL A 1 7.41 7.31 -2.01
CA VAL A 1 6.53 6.62 -2.99
C VAL A 1 5.42 7.58 -3.42
N MET A 2 5.14 7.68 -4.72
CA MET A 2 4.24 8.67 -5.33
C MET A 2 2.87 8.79 -4.64
N ILE A 3 2.23 7.65 -4.30
CA ILE A 3 0.88 7.61 -3.73
C ILE A 3 0.70 8.48 -2.48
N ARG A 4 1.74 8.61 -1.63
CA ARG A 4 1.69 9.36 -0.36
C ARG A 4 1.56 10.88 -0.55
N ASN A 5 1.61 11.36 -1.80
CA ASN A 5 1.43 12.77 -2.11
C ASN A 5 -0.04 13.15 -2.27
N HIS A 6 -0.95 12.19 -2.50
CA HIS A 6 -2.38 12.49 -2.48
C HIS A 6 -2.85 12.85 -1.06
N PRO A 7 -3.60 13.96 -0.86
CA PRO A 7 -4.01 14.44 0.47
C PRO A 7 -4.90 13.46 1.25
N GLN A 8 -5.53 12.49 0.57
CA GLN A 8 -6.28 11.43 1.23
C GLN A 8 -5.47 10.67 2.28
N TRP A 9 -4.17 10.48 2.06
CA TRP A 9 -3.34 9.74 3.01
C TRP A 9 -3.06 10.53 4.28
N SER A 10 -2.80 11.84 4.17
CA SER A 10 -2.71 12.70 5.36
C SER A 10 -4.06 12.76 6.09
N SER A 11 -5.19 12.83 5.37
CA SER A 11 -6.51 12.81 6.02
C SER A 11 -6.80 11.50 6.74
N ILE A 12 -6.37 10.34 6.21
CA ILE A 12 -6.48 9.05 6.92
C ILE A 12 -5.67 9.09 8.22
N LEU A 13 -4.44 9.59 8.19
CA LEU A 13 -3.60 9.71 9.38
C LEU A 13 -4.19 10.68 10.41
N GLU A 14 -4.78 11.78 9.95
CA GLU A 14 -5.50 12.74 10.81
C GLU A 14 -6.72 12.09 11.48
N LEU A 15 -7.51 11.30 10.75
CA LEU A 15 -8.65 10.54 11.32
C LEU A 15 -8.20 9.51 12.36
N ILE A 16 -7.08 8.81 12.10
CA ILE A 16 -6.49 7.85 13.05
C ILE A 16 -5.99 8.60 14.29
N ALA A 17 -5.26 9.70 14.11
CA ALA A 17 -4.76 10.53 15.22
C ALA A 17 -5.90 11.16 16.04
N ALA A 18 -7.02 11.49 15.40
CA ALA A 18 -8.25 11.96 16.05
C ALA A 18 -9.05 10.83 16.73
N ASN A 19 -8.55 9.58 16.69
CA ASN A 19 -9.20 8.39 17.24
C ASN A 19 -10.61 8.13 16.65
N THR A 20 -10.86 8.57 15.41
CA THR A 20 -12.17 8.45 14.74
C THR A 20 -12.58 6.98 14.58
N ILE A 21 -11.64 6.10 14.25
CA ILE A 21 -11.90 4.66 14.09
C ILE A 21 -11.36 3.81 15.24
N GLY A 22 -10.84 4.42 16.30
CA GLY A 22 -10.12 3.70 17.35
C GLY A 22 -8.73 3.26 16.92
N THR A 23 -8.25 2.16 17.51
CA THR A 23 -6.96 1.56 17.12
C THR A 23 -7.13 0.78 15.82
N PRO A 24 -6.32 1.02 14.77
CA PRO A 24 -6.33 0.17 13.57
C PRO A 24 -5.96 -1.28 13.92
N GLN A 25 -6.79 -2.23 13.51
CA GLN A 25 -6.66 -3.66 13.79
C GLN A 25 -6.46 -4.52 12.53
N SER A 26 -7.10 -4.14 11.43
CA SER A 26 -7.00 -4.87 10.16
C SER A 26 -6.97 -3.92 8.98
N ILE A 27 -6.08 -4.17 8.03
CA ILE A 27 -6.06 -3.46 6.74
C ILE A 27 -6.21 -4.49 5.62
N GLN A 28 -7.21 -4.31 4.77
CA GLN A 28 -7.41 -5.13 3.58
C GLN A 28 -7.00 -4.32 2.36
N LEU A 29 -6.01 -4.82 1.62
CA LEU A 29 -5.51 -4.19 0.40
C LEU A 29 -5.66 -5.15 -0.78
N ALA A 30 -6.14 -4.62 -1.89
CA ALA A 30 -6.04 -5.30 -3.16
C ALA A 30 -5.61 -4.31 -4.23
N TYR A 31 -4.69 -4.72 -5.10
CA TYR A 31 -4.36 -3.96 -6.29
C TYR A 31 -4.12 -4.93 -7.44
N ALA A 32 -4.92 -4.82 -8.49
CA ALA A 32 -4.82 -5.67 -9.65
C ALA A 32 -5.01 -4.87 -10.94
N TYR A 33 -4.37 -5.34 -11.99
CA TYR A 33 -4.61 -4.94 -13.37
C TYR A 33 -4.10 -6.04 -14.30
N ARG A 34 -4.25 -5.83 -15.62
CA ARG A 34 -3.74 -6.73 -16.65
C ARG A 34 -2.72 -6.02 -17.54
N GLU A 35 -1.44 -6.39 -17.42
CA GLU A 35 -0.42 -5.99 -18.38
C GLU A 35 -0.52 -6.88 -19.62
N LYS A 36 -0.82 -6.29 -20.78
CA LYS A 36 -1.01 -7.02 -22.04
C LYS A 36 0.28 -7.15 -22.84
N ASN A 37 1.25 -6.26 -22.62
CA ASN A 37 2.52 -6.27 -23.31
C ASN A 37 3.50 -7.24 -22.64
N ARG A 38 3.69 -8.43 -23.24
CA ARG A 38 4.63 -9.44 -22.72
C ARG A 38 6.11 -9.05 -22.85
N ASN A 39 6.42 -7.99 -23.59
CA ASN A 39 7.78 -7.43 -23.65
C ASN A 39 8.04 -6.35 -22.59
N ASP A 40 7.04 -6.00 -21.78
CA ASP A 40 7.17 -5.05 -20.67
C ASP A 40 8.19 -5.53 -19.64
N TYR A 41 8.85 -4.58 -18.95
CA TYR A 41 9.89 -4.89 -17.97
C TYR A 41 9.36 -5.75 -16.81
N ARG A 42 8.06 -5.70 -16.53
CA ARG A 42 7.42 -6.49 -15.48
C ARG A 42 7.46 -7.99 -15.73
N TYR A 43 7.68 -8.42 -16.97
CA TYR A 43 7.88 -9.83 -17.33
C TYR A 43 9.36 -10.22 -17.43
N LYS A 44 10.29 -9.34 -16.99
CA LYS A 44 11.74 -9.58 -17.06
C LYS A 44 12.32 -9.69 -15.65
N PRO A 45 12.61 -10.90 -15.15
CA PRO A 45 13.16 -11.11 -13.81
C PRO A 45 14.42 -10.28 -13.53
N GLU A 46 15.30 -10.16 -14.52
CA GLU A 46 16.55 -9.42 -14.45
C GLU A 46 16.36 -7.90 -14.28
N MET A 47 15.16 -7.38 -14.53
CA MET A 47 14.78 -5.97 -14.33
C MET A 47 13.95 -5.75 -13.06
N GLY A 48 13.81 -6.76 -12.19
CA GLY A 48 12.94 -6.70 -11.02
C GLY A 48 11.45 -6.79 -11.37
N GLY A 49 11.11 -7.53 -12.43
CA GLY A 49 9.73 -7.78 -12.81
C GLY A 49 8.93 -8.59 -11.78
N GLY A 50 7.61 -8.47 -11.82
CA GLY A 50 6.68 -9.15 -10.92
C GLY A 50 5.65 -8.21 -10.29
N ALA A 51 4.50 -8.76 -9.90
CA ALA A 51 3.41 -8.03 -9.28
C ALA A 51 3.81 -7.46 -7.90
N VAL A 52 4.59 -8.20 -7.12
CA VAL A 52 5.05 -7.78 -5.79
C VAL A 52 5.96 -6.56 -5.88
N TYR A 53 6.94 -6.55 -6.78
CA TYR A 53 7.83 -5.39 -6.94
C TYR A 53 7.09 -4.17 -7.50
N ASP A 54 6.27 -4.36 -8.53
CA ASP A 54 5.55 -3.27 -9.19
C ASP A 54 4.47 -2.67 -8.30
N ILE A 55 3.45 -3.46 -7.93
CA ILE A 55 2.27 -2.96 -7.21
C ILE A 55 2.18 -3.38 -5.75
N GLY A 56 2.81 -4.51 -5.38
CA GLY A 56 2.92 -4.94 -3.98
C GLY A 56 3.70 -3.94 -3.11
N SER A 57 4.71 -3.29 -3.69
CA SER A 57 5.51 -2.27 -3.01
C SER A 57 4.66 -1.10 -2.49
N TYR A 58 3.64 -0.67 -3.23
CA TYR A 58 2.68 0.35 -2.78
C TYR A 58 1.80 -0.16 -1.64
N SER A 59 1.25 -1.37 -1.77
CA SER A 59 0.38 -1.97 -0.75
C SER A 59 1.11 -2.13 0.59
N ILE A 60 2.35 -2.62 0.57
CA ILE A 60 3.21 -2.74 1.77
C ILE A 60 3.48 -1.35 2.36
N ALA A 61 3.81 -0.36 1.52
CA ALA A 61 4.11 0.99 1.97
C ALA A 61 2.91 1.71 2.60
N ILE A 62 1.67 1.38 2.18
CA ILE A 62 0.42 1.88 2.79
C ILE A 62 0.15 1.20 4.11
N ALA A 63 0.28 -0.12 4.20
CA ALA A 63 0.06 -0.85 5.44
C ALA A 63 0.97 -0.31 6.55
N ARG A 64 2.28 -0.16 6.25
CA ARG A 64 3.26 0.46 7.15
C ARG A 64 2.93 1.90 7.52
N LEU A 65 2.42 2.68 6.55
CA LEU A 65 2.02 4.07 6.79
C LEU A 65 0.85 4.17 7.78
N ILE A 66 -0.18 3.35 7.60
CA ILE A 66 -1.42 3.39 8.40
C ILE A 66 -1.19 2.84 9.81
N PHE A 67 -0.44 1.75 9.94
CA PHE A 67 -0.06 1.23 11.27
C PHE A 67 0.97 2.13 11.95
N GLY A 68 1.76 2.90 11.18
CA GLY A 68 2.83 3.72 11.73
C GLY A 68 3.99 2.91 12.32
N ASP A 69 4.12 1.64 11.93
CA ASP A 69 5.10 0.68 12.45
C ASP A 69 5.59 -0.27 11.34
N GLU A 70 6.53 -1.13 11.68
CA GLU A 70 7.02 -2.23 10.84
C GLU A 70 6.32 -3.55 11.18
N PRO A 71 6.08 -4.44 10.19
CA PRO A 71 5.55 -5.75 10.50
C PRO A 71 6.62 -6.64 11.17
N ASN A 72 6.19 -7.47 12.12
CA ASN A 72 7.02 -8.48 12.79
C ASN A 72 7.42 -9.61 11.83
N GLY A 73 6.50 -9.97 10.93
CA GLY A 73 6.68 -11.05 9.98
C GLY A 73 5.60 -11.11 8.91
N VAL A 74 5.80 -12.00 7.95
CA VAL A 74 4.89 -12.17 6.80
C VAL A 74 4.67 -13.64 6.50
N LEU A 75 3.43 -13.97 6.11
CA LEU A 75 3.06 -15.24 5.49
C LEU A 75 2.53 -14.97 4.08
N ALA A 76 3.10 -15.62 3.06
CA ALA A 76 2.78 -15.31 1.67
C ALA A 76 2.59 -16.54 0.77
N THR A 77 1.87 -16.33 -0.33
CA THR A 77 1.75 -17.28 -1.44
C THR A 77 1.80 -16.55 -2.77
N LEU A 78 2.34 -17.21 -3.80
CA LEU A 78 2.58 -16.63 -5.12
C LEU A 78 2.13 -17.59 -6.22
N VAL A 79 1.57 -17.03 -7.29
CA VAL A 79 1.45 -17.67 -8.60
C VAL A 79 2.43 -16.98 -9.54
N ARG A 80 3.21 -17.77 -10.26
CA ARG A 80 4.24 -17.27 -11.19
C ARG A 80 3.82 -17.52 -12.63
N ASP A 81 4.21 -16.61 -13.52
CA ASP A 81 4.13 -16.84 -14.96
C ASP A 81 5.05 -18.01 -15.35
N GLU A 82 4.55 -18.92 -16.17
CA GLU A 82 5.25 -20.17 -16.52
C GLU A 82 6.49 -19.92 -17.42
N ASN A 83 6.48 -18.85 -18.21
CA ASN A 83 7.54 -18.57 -19.18
C ASN A 83 8.70 -17.79 -18.56
N THR A 84 8.38 -16.83 -17.70
CA THR A 84 9.33 -15.85 -17.17
C THR A 84 9.66 -16.10 -15.70
N GLY A 85 8.80 -16.80 -14.96
CA GLY A 85 9.00 -17.08 -13.53
C GLY A 85 8.74 -15.89 -12.61
N VAL A 86 8.38 -14.71 -13.13
CA VAL A 86 7.95 -13.58 -12.29
C VAL A 86 6.62 -13.89 -11.61
N ASP A 87 6.37 -13.34 -10.43
CA ASP A 87 5.08 -13.46 -9.79
C ASP A 87 4.03 -12.58 -10.52
N VAL A 88 2.84 -13.15 -10.76
CA VAL A 88 1.72 -12.47 -11.45
C VAL A 88 0.48 -12.34 -10.57
N LEU A 89 0.44 -13.09 -9.47
CA LEU A 89 -0.54 -12.97 -8.39
C LEU A 89 0.17 -13.31 -7.08
N ALA A 90 0.00 -12.47 -6.07
CA ALA A 90 0.54 -12.66 -4.74
C ALA A 90 -0.53 -12.33 -3.71
N SER A 91 -0.58 -13.10 -2.63
CA SER A 91 -1.33 -12.75 -1.43
C SER A 91 -0.45 -12.94 -0.21
N ALA A 92 -0.55 -12.01 0.75
CA ALA A 92 0.22 -12.07 1.99
C ALA A 92 -0.57 -11.54 3.20
N ILE A 93 -0.22 -12.04 4.38
CA ILE A 93 -0.61 -11.50 5.68
C ILE A 93 0.65 -10.93 6.33
N LEU A 94 0.61 -9.67 6.70
CA LEU A 94 1.68 -8.96 7.40
C LEU A 94 1.23 -8.76 8.85
N ASP A 95 1.98 -9.29 9.79
CA ASP A 95 1.70 -9.17 11.23
C ASP A 95 2.33 -7.89 11.78
N PHE A 96 1.55 -7.02 12.41
CA PHE A 96 2.00 -5.77 13.03
C PHE A 96 1.72 -5.82 14.54
N PRO A 97 2.39 -4.97 15.36
CA PRO A 97 2.19 -4.97 16.81
C PRO A 97 0.74 -4.75 17.26
N THR A 98 -0.07 -3.97 16.51
CA THR A 98 -1.46 -3.64 16.88
C THR A 98 -2.51 -4.39 16.05
N GLY A 99 -2.11 -5.18 15.05
CA GLY A 99 -3.04 -5.74 14.08
C GLY A 99 -2.35 -6.46 12.92
N HIS A 100 -3.07 -6.64 11.81
CA HIS A 100 -2.49 -7.25 10.62
C HIS A 100 -2.98 -6.59 9.33
N ALA A 101 -2.18 -6.65 8.28
CA ALA A 101 -2.63 -6.32 6.93
C ALA A 101 -2.74 -7.58 6.08
N THR A 102 -3.81 -7.70 5.30
CA THR A 102 -3.89 -8.66 4.19
C THR A 102 -3.76 -7.91 2.88
N LEU A 103 -2.87 -8.38 2.01
CA LEU A 103 -2.70 -7.80 0.67
C LEU A 103 -2.87 -8.86 -0.40
N THR A 104 -3.47 -8.47 -1.51
CA THR A 104 -3.50 -9.24 -2.75
C THR A 104 -3.08 -8.35 -3.91
N VAL A 105 -2.07 -8.75 -4.67
CA VAL A 105 -1.63 -8.01 -5.85
C VAL A 105 -1.55 -8.89 -7.08
N ALA A 106 -1.96 -8.38 -8.24
CA ALA A 106 -1.98 -9.15 -9.48
C ALA A 106 -1.77 -8.30 -10.75
N THR A 107 -0.91 -8.76 -11.65
CA THR A 107 -0.61 -8.10 -12.94
C THR A 107 -1.29 -8.80 -14.12
N GLU A 108 -2.01 -9.89 -13.87
CA GLU A 108 -2.79 -10.64 -14.86
C GLU A 108 -4.29 -10.73 -14.53
N SER A 109 -4.81 -9.84 -13.70
CA SER A 109 -6.21 -9.83 -13.27
C SER A 109 -6.98 -8.62 -13.81
N THR A 110 -8.29 -8.57 -13.59
CA THR A 110 -9.05 -7.37 -13.94
C THR A 110 -8.59 -6.17 -13.12
N THR A 111 -8.72 -4.96 -13.67
CA THR A 111 -8.38 -3.74 -12.94
C THR A 111 -9.24 -3.65 -11.68
N TYR A 112 -8.58 -3.61 -10.53
CA TYR A 112 -9.22 -3.52 -9.23
C TYR A 112 -8.27 -2.86 -8.24
N GLN A 113 -8.82 -2.04 -7.35
CA GLN A 113 -8.06 -1.45 -6.26
C GLN A 113 -8.96 -1.29 -5.04
N HIS A 114 -8.39 -1.51 -3.87
CA HIS A 114 -9.12 -1.49 -2.62
C HIS A 114 -8.17 -1.24 -1.46
N VAL A 115 -8.55 -0.31 -0.58
CA VAL A 115 -7.98 -0.20 0.77
C VAL A 115 -9.13 -0.01 1.74
N HIS A 116 -9.19 -0.88 2.74
CA HIS A 116 -10.15 -0.82 3.84
C HIS A 116 -9.41 -0.98 5.16
N VAL A 117 -9.57 0.01 6.04
CA VAL A 117 -8.96 0.03 7.37
C VAL A 117 -10.08 -0.21 8.37
N LEU A 118 -9.94 -1.26 9.17
CA LEU A 118 -10.84 -1.57 10.28
C LEU A 118 -10.12 -1.24 11.59
N GLY A 119 -10.78 -0.44 12.43
CA GLY A 119 -10.38 -0.22 13.82
C GLY A 119 -11.47 -0.64 14.79
N ASP A 120 -11.19 -0.52 16.09
CA ASP A 120 -12.10 -0.97 17.15
C ASP A 120 -13.40 -0.16 17.29
N ARG A 121 -13.49 1.03 16.68
CA ARG A 121 -14.66 1.92 16.75
C ARG A 121 -15.25 2.28 15.39
N GLY A 122 -14.59 1.91 14.30
CA GLY A 122 -15.02 2.30 12.97
C GLY A 122 -14.12 1.77 11.87
N TRP A 123 -14.36 2.25 10.65
CA TRP A 123 -13.61 1.85 9.48
C TRP A 123 -13.46 3.00 8.48
N ILE A 124 -12.45 2.89 7.62
CA ILE A 124 -12.20 3.80 6.51
C ILE A 124 -12.09 2.99 5.23
N ARG A 125 -12.84 3.37 4.20
CA ARG A 125 -12.72 2.83 2.83
C ARG A 125 -12.21 3.90 1.89
N VAL A 126 -11.17 3.57 1.14
CA VAL A 126 -10.56 4.45 0.13
C VAL A 126 -11.11 4.08 -1.24
N GLU A 127 -11.73 5.03 -1.93
CA GLU A 127 -12.31 4.79 -3.26
C GLU A 127 -11.22 4.51 -4.31
N PHE A 128 -10.21 5.39 -4.38
CA PHE A 128 -9.09 5.30 -5.30
C PHE A 128 -7.75 5.36 -4.55
N PRO A 129 -7.26 4.24 -4.00
CA PRO A 129 -6.03 4.25 -3.22
C PRO A 129 -4.76 4.51 -4.06
N PHE A 130 -4.69 4.03 -5.30
CA PHE A 130 -3.44 4.06 -6.08
C PHE A 130 -3.55 4.95 -7.32
N ALA A 131 -3.94 4.37 -8.45
CA ALA A 131 -4.09 5.06 -9.72
C ALA A 131 -5.56 5.45 -9.92
N HIS A 132 -5.83 6.69 -10.31
CA HIS A 132 -7.18 7.14 -10.64
C HIS A 132 -7.19 7.82 -12.01
N PRO A 133 -8.30 7.75 -12.75
CA PRO A 133 -8.48 8.58 -13.94
C PRO A 133 -8.34 10.06 -13.56
N GLN A 134 -7.89 10.89 -14.51
CA GLN A 134 -7.83 12.33 -14.33
C GLN A 134 -8.64 13.02 -15.42
N PRO A 135 -9.48 14.02 -15.08
CA PRO A 135 -9.78 14.54 -13.74
C PRO A 135 -10.89 13.71 -13.04
N THR A 136 -10.60 13.14 -11.87
CA THR A 136 -11.61 12.40 -11.06
C THR A 136 -11.51 12.82 -9.60
N ARG A 137 -12.67 13.05 -8.98
CA ARG A 137 -12.78 13.26 -7.53
C ARG A 137 -12.51 11.95 -6.82
N CYS A 138 -11.82 12.02 -5.70
CA CYS A 138 -11.58 10.85 -4.85
C CYS A 138 -12.35 11.02 -3.55
N HIS A 139 -12.85 9.91 -3.00
CA HIS A 139 -13.56 9.93 -1.73
C HIS A 139 -12.93 9.00 -0.70
N LEU A 140 -12.98 9.43 0.55
CA LEU A 140 -12.87 8.57 1.72
C LEU A 140 -14.26 8.38 2.31
N TYR A 141 -14.60 7.14 2.61
CA TYR A 141 -15.83 6.80 3.29
C TYR A 141 -15.49 6.30 4.68
N ILE A 142 -16.19 6.79 5.70
CA ILE A 142 -15.94 6.47 7.10
C ILE A 142 -17.23 5.92 7.70
N GLY A 143 -17.10 4.81 8.42
CA GLY A 143 -18.18 4.25 9.22
C GLY A 143 -17.77 4.04 10.67
N ASP A 144 -18.77 3.90 11.52
CA ASP A 144 -18.67 3.75 12.97
C ASP A 144 -19.73 2.75 13.48
N ALA A 145 -20.00 2.74 14.79
CA ALA A 145 -21.03 1.88 15.39
C ALA A 145 -22.46 2.12 14.89
N SER A 146 -22.76 3.27 14.27
CA SER A 146 -24.06 3.56 13.65
C SER A 146 -24.19 3.00 12.22
N SER A 147 -23.07 2.60 11.63
CA SER A 147 -23.00 2.07 10.28
C SER A 147 -23.53 0.65 10.21
N VAL A 148 -24.52 0.41 9.36
CA VAL A 148 -25.04 -0.93 9.08
C VAL A 148 -24.27 -1.50 7.89
N GLY A 149 -23.59 -2.63 8.04
CA GLY A 149 -22.79 -3.21 6.96
C GLY A 149 -21.69 -2.24 6.46
N ASN A 150 -21.67 -1.97 5.14
CA ASN A 150 -20.67 -1.08 4.50
C ASN A 150 -21.25 0.32 4.16
N PHE A 151 -22.34 0.73 4.82
CA PHE A 151 -22.88 2.08 4.70
C PHE A 151 -22.07 3.04 5.56
N HIS A 152 -21.54 4.11 4.97
CA HIS A 152 -20.73 5.10 5.68
C HIS A 152 -21.61 6.15 6.37
N CYS A 153 -21.17 6.69 7.50
CA CYS A 153 -21.79 7.81 8.19
C CYS A 153 -21.15 9.16 7.82
N GLN A 154 -19.93 9.15 7.27
CA GLN A 154 -19.21 10.33 6.84
C GLN A 154 -18.48 10.08 5.51
N GLU A 155 -18.39 11.13 4.69
CA GLU A 155 -17.65 11.15 3.45
C GLU A 155 -16.70 12.36 3.43
N ILE A 156 -15.48 12.18 2.94
CA ILE A 156 -14.55 13.26 2.64
C ILE A 156 -14.24 13.22 1.15
N ALA A 157 -14.59 14.28 0.43
CA ALA A 157 -14.33 14.42 -1.00
C ALA A 157 -13.07 15.25 -1.25
N PHE A 158 -12.26 14.83 -2.22
CA PHE A 158 -11.09 15.55 -2.72
C PHE A 158 -11.36 15.97 -4.16
N ASP A 159 -11.17 17.26 -4.45
CA ASP A 159 -11.24 17.76 -5.83
C ASP A 159 -10.17 17.10 -6.71
N PRO A 160 -10.39 17.02 -8.04
CA PRO A 160 -9.46 16.38 -8.94
C PRO A 160 -8.05 16.96 -8.81
N ILE A 161 -7.11 16.11 -8.42
CA ILE A 161 -5.73 16.51 -8.15
C ILE A 161 -4.75 15.56 -8.83
N ASN A 162 -3.57 16.09 -9.17
CA ASN A 162 -2.50 15.28 -9.74
C ASN A 162 -1.43 15.01 -8.69
N GLN A 163 -1.44 13.79 -8.14
CA GLN A 163 -0.47 13.36 -7.12
C GLN A 163 1.00 13.38 -7.61
N TYR A 164 1.25 13.29 -8.91
CA TYR A 164 2.60 13.44 -9.48
C TYR A 164 3.06 14.90 -9.44
N THR A 165 2.18 15.84 -9.75
CA THR A 165 2.47 17.28 -9.60
C THR A 165 2.76 17.61 -8.14
N LEU A 166 1.96 17.10 -7.20
CA LEU A 166 2.20 17.29 -5.77
C LEU A 166 3.54 16.71 -5.31
N GLN A 167 3.96 15.58 -5.88
CA GLN A 167 5.27 15.01 -5.60
C GLN A 167 6.40 15.94 -6.07
N ALA A 168 6.29 16.49 -7.28
CA ALA A 168 7.27 17.42 -7.84
C ALA A 168 7.31 18.74 -7.03
N ASP A 169 6.15 19.28 -6.66
CA ASP A 169 6.04 20.48 -5.84
C ASP A 169 6.67 20.26 -4.46
N ARG A 170 6.40 19.12 -3.82
CA ARG A 170 6.98 18.76 -2.53
C ARG A 170 8.50 18.64 -2.60
N PHE A 171 9.02 18.04 -3.67
CA PHE A 171 10.46 18.00 -3.91
C PHE A 171 11.04 19.42 -4.09
N SER A 172 10.40 20.27 -4.89
CA SER A 172 10.79 21.66 -5.11
C SER A 172 10.80 22.48 -3.81
N LEU A 173 9.84 22.25 -2.91
CA LEU A 173 9.79 22.89 -1.59
C LEU A 173 10.92 22.38 -0.68
N ALA A 174 11.22 21.08 -0.70
CA ALA A 174 12.28 20.49 0.12
C ALA A 174 13.66 21.06 -0.23
N ILE A 175 13.97 21.26 -1.52
CA ILE A 175 15.25 21.86 -1.96
C ILE A 175 15.36 23.36 -1.63
N GLN A 176 14.24 24.02 -1.29
CA GLN A 176 14.18 25.41 -0.85
C GLN A 176 14.18 25.53 0.68
N ASP A 177 14.60 24.48 1.40
CA ASP A 177 14.61 24.40 2.86
C ASP A 177 13.24 24.66 3.52
N ARG A 178 12.14 24.42 2.79
CA ARG A 178 10.79 24.50 3.35
C ARG A 178 10.47 23.20 4.08
N SER A 179 9.90 23.33 5.27
CA SER A 179 9.41 22.19 6.05
C SER A 179 8.27 21.48 5.31
N VAL A 180 8.56 20.31 4.75
CA VAL A 180 7.60 19.43 4.10
C VAL A 180 7.84 18.00 4.55
N ALA A 181 6.81 17.15 4.45
CA ALA A 181 6.97 15.73 4.73
C ALA A 181 7.99 15.10 3.77
N THR A 182 8.98 14.40 4.30
CA THR A 182 9.99 13.66 3.54
C THR A 182 10.00 12.21 3.96
N TRP A 183 10.39 11.33 3.03
CA TRP A 183 10.58 9.91 3.33
C TRP A 183 12.02 9.55 3.02
N PRO A 184 12.81 9.17 4.03
CA PRO A 184 14.22 8.94 3.84
C PRO A 184 14.44 7.55 3.20
N LEU A 185 15.65 7.28 2.73
CA LEU A 185 15.96 6.06 1.97
C LEU A 185 15.71 4.78 2.77
N GLU A 186 15.87 4.85 4.09
CA GLU A 186 15.58 3.79 5.06
C GLU A 186 14.12 3.34 4.96
N ASN A 187 13.19 4.23 4.60
CA ASN A 187 11.80 3.84 4.40
C ASN A 187 11.63 2.91 3.19
N ALA A 188 12.42 3.12 2.13
CA ALA A 188 12.46 2.27 0.96
C ALA A 188 13.16 0.93 1.26
N ALA A 189 14.30 0.94 1.95
CA ALA A 189 14.97 -0.30 2.35
C ALA A 189 14.12 -1.17 3.28
N ALA A 190 13.42 -0.57 4.24
CA ALA A 190 12.48 -1.29 5.08
C ALA A 190 11.30 -1.87 4.27
N ASN A 191 10.85 -1.19 3.20
CA ASN A 191 9.85 -1.75 2.29
C ASN A 191 10.38 -2.98 1.56
N MET A 192 11.65 -2.93 1.12
CA MET A 192 12.31 -4.05 0.47
C MET A 192 12.52 -5.22 1.43
N ALA A 193 12.85 -4.98 2.69
CA ALA A 193 12.96 -6.02 3.72
C ALA A 193 11.68 -6.86 3.84
N VAL A 194 10.51 -6.20 3.75
CA VAL A 194 9.21 -6.88 3.76
C VAL A 194 8.99 -7.67 2.48
N ILE A 195 9.39 -7.14 1.32
CA ILE A 195 9.30 -7.85 0.04
C ILE A 195 10.20 -9.11 0.03
N ASP A 196 11.43 -8.99 0.52
CA ASP A 196 12.37 -10.12 0.61
C ASP A 196 11.80 -11.23 1.50
N ALA A 197 11.28 -10.86 2.67
CA ALA A 197 10.63 -11.80 3.58
C ALA A 197 9.35 -12.40 2.97
N LEU A 198 8.62 -11.66 2.14
CA LEU A 198 7.43 -12.15 1.44
C LEU A 198 7.81 -13.24 0.43
N PHE A 199 8.85 -13.02 -0.36
CA PHE A 199 9.34 -14.03 -1.30
C PHE A 199 9.89 -15.26 -0.58
N GLU A 200 10.64 -15.07 0.51
CA GLU A 200 11.14 -16.17 1.33
C GLU A 200 10.00 -16.97 1.97
N SER A 201 8.99 -16.29 2.52
CA SER A 201 7.80 -16.92 3.08
C SER A 201 7.07 -17.77 2.04
N ALA A 202 6.88 -17.25 0.82
CA ALA A 202 6.24 -18.01 -0.24
C ALA A 202 7.07 -19.23 -0.68
N ARG A 203 8.40 -19.14 -0.62
CA ARG A 203 9.32 -20.23 -0.93
C ARG A 203 9.29 -21.33 0.13
N CYS A 204 9.33 -20.97 1.42
CA CYS A 204 9.38 -21.93 2.53
C CYS A 204 8.01 -22.36 3.04
N ARG A 205 6.93 -21.65 2.65
CA ARG A 205 5.54 -21.84 3.10
C ARG A 205 5.36 -21.69 4.62
N GLN A 206 6.10 -20.74 5.20
CA GLN A 206 6.08 -20.47 6.64
C GLN A 206 6.12 -18.97 6.91
N TRP A 207 5.76 -18.58 8.14
CA TRP A 207 5.96 -17.22 8.62
C TRP A 207 7.46 -16.88 8.57
N THR A 208 7.78 -15.77 7.90
CA THR A 208 9.15 -15.25 7.81
C THR A 208 9.24 -13.93 8.57
N PRO A 209 10.14 -13.81 9.57
CA PRO A 209 10.34 -12.57 10.31
C PRO A 209 10.96 -11.50 9.41
N ILE A 210 10.64 -10.23 9.66
CA ILE A 210 11.26 -9.12 8.94
C ILE A 210 12.60 -8.79 9.59
N THR A 211 13.69 -8.95 8.84
CA THR A 211 15.01 -8.54 9.31
C THR A 211 15.23 -7.05 9.02
N LYS A 212 15.75 -6.30 10.00
CA LYS A 212 16.03 -4.87 9.80
C LYS A 212 17.20 -4.71 8.82
N THR A 213 16.94 -4.15 7.65
CA THR A 213 18.00 -3.77 6.72
C THR A 213 18.70 -2.51 7.24
N SER A 214 19.98 -2.64 7.60
CA SER A 214 20.82 -1.49 7.91
C SER A 214 21.36 -0.93 6.60
N ILE A 215 20.95 0.29 6.22
CA ILE A 215 21.67 1.01 5.17
C ILE A 215 22.90 1.62 5.85
N ASN A 216 24.08 1.08 5.58
CA ASN A 216 25.31 1.77 5.95
C ASN A 216 25.41 3.02 5.06
N ALA A 217 25.28 4.19 5.67
CA ALA A 217 25.53 5.48 5.03
C ALA A 217 27.03 5.70 4.80
#